data_AF-A0AAW8AJC1-F1
#
_entry.id   AF-A0AAW8AJC1-F1
#
_cell.length_a   1.000
_cell.length_b   1.000
_cell.length_c   1.000
_cell.angle_alpha   90.00
_cell.angle_beta   90.00
_cell.angle_gamma   90.00
#
_symmetry.space_group_name_H-M   'P 1'
#
loop_
_entity.id
_entity.type
_entity.pdbx_description
1 polymer ?
#
loop_
_entity_poly.entity_id
_entity_poly.type
_entity_poly.pdbx_seq_one_letter_code
_entity_poly.pdbx_strand_id
1 'polypeptide(L)' 'KTVLLITHDPQEAIRLSDTIYVLKNQPARLSEPIELSSAPPRQLGQQDLWLLQEQLLAQLIEGQHEN' A
#
# COMPACT_ATOMS: atom_id res chain seq x y z
N LYS A 1 19.85 5.60 5.02
CA LYS A 1 19.02 5.19 6.18
C LYS A 1 17.80 4.50 5.61
N THR A 2 17.38 3.37 6.15
CA THR A 2 16.19 2.62 5.66
C THR A 2 15.16 2.57 6.78
N VAL A 3 13.90 2.79 6.45
CA VAL A 3 12.78 2.81 7.40
C VAL A 3 11.76 1.77 6.94
N LEU A 4 11.28 0.95 7.87
CA LEU A 4 10.15 0.06 7.65
C LEU A 4 8.95 0.60 8.42
N LEU A 5 7.87 0.94 7.71
CA LEU A 5 6.60 1.36 8.28
C LEU A 5 5.59 0.23 8.08
N ILE A 6 4.86 -0.13 9.14
CA ILE A 6 3.73 -1.06 9.07
C ILE A 6 2.49 -0.25 9.41
N THR A 7 1.53 -0.22 8.50
CA THR A 7 0.27 0.50 8.68
C THR A 7 -0.87 -0.27 8.05
N HIS A 8 -2.07 -0.09 8.60
CA HIS A 8 -3.32 -0.57 8.01
C HIS A 8 -4.02 0.51 7.19
N ASP A 9 -3.51 1.74 7.19
CA ASP A 9 -4.06 2.84 6.40
C ASP A 9 -3.37 2.92 5.03
N PRO A 10 -4.07 2.58 3.92
CA PRO A 10 -3.48 2.68 2.59
C PRO A 10 -3.08 4.12 2.23
N GLN A 11 -3.73 5.15 2.79
CA GLN A 11 -3.36 6.54 2.56
C GLN A 11 -2.03 6.90 3.21
N GLU A 12 -1.77 6.37 4.41
CA GLU A 12 -0.49 6.58 5.08
C GLU A 12 0.65 5.90 4.30
N ALA A 13 0.43 4.67 3.85
CA ALA A 13 1.37 3.94 3.01
C ALA A 13 1.68 4.71 1.71
N ILE A 14 0.65 5.18 1.00
CA ILE A 14 0.79 6.00 -0.21
C ILE A 14 1.46 7.33 0.11
N ARG A 15 1.22 7.96 1.25
CA ARG A 15 1.81 9.28 1.55
C ARG A 15 3.31 9.20 1.81
N LEU A 16 3.79 8.15 2.47
CA LEU A 16 5.11 8.13 3.11
C LEU A 16 6.14 7.18 2.49
N SER A 17 5.73 6.12 1.79
CA SER A 17 6.63 5.02 1.42
C SER A 17 7.24 5.18 0.03
N ASP A 18 8.50 4.81 -0.20
CA ASP A 18 9.03 4.73 -1.57
C ASP A 18 8.51 3.46 -2.29
N THR A 19 8.27 2.40 -1.51
CA THR A 19 7.77 1.11 -1.98
C THR A 19 6.73 0.57 -1.01
N ILE A 20 5.63 0.03 -1.53
CA ILE A 20 4.56 -0.60 -0.74
C ILE A 20 4.55 -2.10 -1.01
N TYR A 21 4.44 -2.88 0.06
CA TYR A 21 4.14 -4.30 0.01
C TYR A 21 2.86 -4.57 0.81
N VAL A 22 1.97 -5.40 0.27
CA VAL A 22 0.76 -5.85 0.97
C VAL A 22 1.01 -7.24 1.54
N LEU A 23 0.75 -7.41 2.84
CA LEU A 23 0.81 -8.71 3.49
C LEU A 23 -0.57 -9.38 3.40
N LYS A 24 -0.64 -10.56 2.78
CA LYS A 24 -1.90 -11.29 2.54
C LYS A 24 -1.75 -12.80 2.71
N ASN A 25 -2.89 -13.50 2.78
CA ASN A 25 -3.05 -14.96 2.90
C ASN A 25 -2.60 -15.54 4.25
N GLN A 26 -2.94 -16.83 4.48
CA GLN A 26 -2.46 -17.63 5.62
C GLN A 26 -1.91 -18.96 5.10
N PRO A 27 -0.58 -19.21 5.16
CA PRO A 27 0.47 -18.39 5.77
C PRO A 27 0.74 -17.09 5.01
N ALA A 28 1.19 -16.06 5.74
CA ALA A 28 1.38 -14.71 5.22
C ALA A 28 2.43 -14.64 4.12
N ARG A 29 2.11 -13.94 3.03
CA ARG A 29 2.99 -13.67 1.90
C ARG A 29 2.92 -12.19 1.53
N LEU A 30 4.05 -11.65 1.07
CA LEU A 30 4.11 -10.30 0.51
C LEU A 30 3.60 -10.32 -0.93
N SER A 31 2.90 -9.26 -1.33
CA SER A 31 2.60 -8.95 -2.73
C SER A 31 3.88 -8.61 -3.50
N GLU A 32 3.75 -8.52 -4.82
CA GLU A 32 4.72 -7.78 -5.63
C GLU A 32 4.85 -6.33 -5.13
N PRO A 33 6.06 -5.74 -5.21
CA PRO A 33 6.29 -4.37 -4.80
C PRO A 33 5.52 -3.39 -5.67
N ILE A 34 4.94 -2.37 -5.03
CA ILE A 34 4.37 -1.22 -5.70
C ILE A 34 5.32 -0.05 -5.48
N GLU A 35 5.96 0.43 -6.56
CA GLU A 35 6.90 1.54 -6.52
C GLU A 35 6.18 2.89 -6.69
N LEU A 36 6.56 3.87 -5.87
CA LEU A 36 6.04 5.23 -5.94
C LEU A 36 7.12 6.18 -6.45
N SER A 37 6.91 6.70 -7.65
CA SER A 37 7.93 7.48 -8.37
C SER A 37 8.14 8.90 -7.82
N SER A 38 7.19 9.44 -7.06
CA SER A 38 7.27 10.79 -6.49
C SER A 38 7.73 10.77 -5.03
N ALA A 39 8.48 11.79 -4.61
CA ALA A 39 9.05 11.85 -3.27
C ALA A 39 7.97 12.02 -2.18
N PRO A 40 8.14 11.39 -0.99
CA PRO A 40 7.27 11.61 0.15
C PRO A 40 7.56 12.97 0.83
N PRO A 41 6.56 13.63 1.46
CA PRO A 41 5.16 13.20 1.57
C PRO A 41 4.35 13.55 0.32
N ARG A 42 3.63 12.57 -0.23
CA ARG A 42 2.77 12.78 -1.41
C ARG A 42 1.40 13.36 -1.04
N GLN A 43 0.88 14.23 -1.92
CA GLN A 43 -0.45 14.81 -1.78
C GLN A 43 -1.48 13.93 -2.51
N LEU A 44 -2.45 13.39 -1.76
CA LEU A 44 -3.43 12.37 -2.21
C LEU A 44 -4.51 12.88 -3.19
N GLY A 45 -4.39 14.11 -3.70
CA GLY A 45 -5.36 14.70 -4.64
C GLY A 45 -5.11 14.36 -6.11
N GLN A 46 -4.08 13.55 -6.43
CA GLN A 46 -3.75 13.17 -7.80
C GLN A 46 -4.54 11.92 -8.20
N GLN A 47 -5.07 11.91 -9.43
CA GLN A 47 -5.92 10.82 -9.93
C GLN A 47 -5.23 9.44 -9.87
N ASP A 48 -3.94 9.38 -10.18
CA ASP A 48 -3.17 8.13 -10.14
C ASP A 48 -3.03 7.57 -8.71
N LEU A 49 -2.91 8.45 -7.72
CA LEU A 49 -2.83 8.04 -6.31
C LEU A 49 -4.20 7.58 -5.79
N TRP A 50 -5.29 8.14 -6.30
CA TRP A 50 -6.63 7.68 -6.00
C TRP A 50 -6.89 6.26 -6.54
N LEU A 51 -6.49 6.00 -7.78
CA LEU A 51 -6.57 4.67 -8.39
C LEU A 51 -5.75 3.65 -7.59
N LEU A 52 -4.55 4.04 -7.16
CA LEU A 52 -3.73 3.19 -6.31
C LEU A 52 -4.38 2.92 -4.94
N GLN A 53 -5.03 3.92 -4.34
CA GLN A 53 -5.75 3.75 -3.08
C GLN A 53 -6.88 2.73 -3.20
N GLU A 54 -7.69 2.82 -4.26
CA GLU A 54 -8.73 1.84 -4.59
C GLU A 54 -8.13 0.43 -4.73
N GLN A 55 -7.03 0.29 -5.48
CA GLN A 55 -6.33 -0.98 -5.65
C GLN A 55 -5.83 -1.56 -4.31
N LEU A 56 -5.23 -0.74 -3.44
CA LEU A 56 -4.76 -1.20 -2.13
C LEU A 56 -5.92 -1.60 -1.23
N LEU A 57 -7.01 -0.84 -1.23
CA LEU A 57 -8.20 -1.15 -0.45
C LEU A 57 -8.80 -2.50 -0.87
N ALA A 58 -8.91 -2.75 -2.18
CA ALA A 58 -9.38 -4.02 -2.71
C ALA A 58 -8.52 -5.20 -2.23
N GLN A 59 -7.19 -5.08 -2.30
CA GLN A 59 -6.27 -6.14 -1.83
C GLN A 59 -6.38 -6.41 -0.32
N LEU A 60 -6.58 -5.37 0.48
CA LEU A 60 -6.74 -5.50 1.93
C LEU A 60 -8.06 -6.19 2.28
N ILE A 61 -9.15 -5.87 1.56
CA ILE A 61 -10.46 -6.51 1.74
C ILE A 61 -10.41 -7.97 1.28
N GLU A 62 -9.84 -8.28 0.11
CA GLU A 62 -9.71 -9.66 -0.38
C GLU A 62 -8.98 -10.57 0.62
N GLY A 63 -7.87 -10.07 1.21
CA GLY A 63 -7.15 -10.80 2.25
C GLY A 63 -7.95 -11.07 3.53
N GLN A 64 -9.04 -10.35 3.78
CA GLN A 64 -9.95 -10.60 4.90
C GLN A 64 -11.02 -11.66 4.61
N HIS A 65 -11.29 -11.97 3.33
CA HIS A 65 -12.34 -12.89 2.91
C HIS A 65 -11.88 -14.35 2.69
N GLU A 66 -10.58 -14.63 2.68
CA GLU A 66 -10.04 -16.00 2.57
C GLU A 66 -10.00 -16.78 3.91
N ASN A 67 -10.95 -16.53 4.81
CA ASN A 67 -11.05 -17.19 6.12
C ASN A 67 -12.28 -18.09 6.21
#